data_AF-D3Z1T8-F1
#
_entry.id   AF-D3Z1T8-F1
#
_cell.length_a   1.000
_cell.length_b   1.000
_cell.length_c   1.000
_cell.angle_alpha   90.00
_cell.angle_beta   90.00
_cell.angle_gamma   90.00
#
_symmetry.space_group_name_H-M   'P 1'
#
loop_
_entity.id
_entity.type
_entity.pdbx_description
1 polymer ?
#
loop_
_entity_poly.entity_id
_entity_poly.type
_entity_poly.pdbx_seq_one_letter_code
_entity_poly.pdbx_strand_id
1 'polypeptide(L)'
;MASFGWKRRIGEKVSKATSQQFEAEAADEKDAAENEDGNWLQASKRRKETLQEGCKQRSQQLKDEGAQLAENKRYKEAIQKWDEALQLTPGDATLYEMKSQVLLSLHEMFPAVHAA
;
A
#
# COMPACT_ATOMS: atom_id res chain seq x y z
N MET A 1 3.31 -37.03 -12.87
CA MET A 1 3.47 -36.28 -11.60
C MET A 1 4.81 -36.69 -10.99
N ALA A 2 5.80 -35.81 -10.96
CA ALA A 2 7.10 -36.09 -10.36
C ALA A 2 7.10 -35.59 -8.91
N SER A 3 7.23 -36.50 -7.95
CA SER A 3 7.38 -36.17 -6.53
C SER A 3 8.85 -35.96 -6.21
N PHE A 4 9.23 -34.75 -5.81
CA PHE A 4 10.55 -34.48 -5.25
C PHE A 4 10.56 -34.91 -3.78
N GLY A 5 11.20 -36.05 -3.50
CA GLY A 5 11.46 -36.50 -2.14
C GLY A 5 12.77 -35.90 -1.65
N TRP A 6 12.73 -35.01 -0.67
CA TRP A 6 13.93 -34.58 0.06
C TRP A 6 14.53 -35.81 0.78
N LYS A 7 15.50 -36.46 0.15
CA LYS A 7 16.31 -37.50 0.80
C LYS A 7 17.12 -36.84 1.90
N ARG A 8 16.64 -36.91 3.14
CA ARG A 8 17.41 -36.51 4.32
C ARG A 8 18.64 -37.43 4.41
N ARG A 9 19.83 -36.85 4.20
CA ARG A 9 21.13 -37.47 4.48
C ARG A 9 21.33 -37.55 6.00
N ILE A 10 20.62 -38.46 6.65
CA ILE A 10 20.81 -38.72 8.09
C ILE A 10 22.03 -39.63 8.21
N GLY A 11 23.13 -39.11 8.75
CA GLY A 11 24.33 -39.89 9.09
C GLY A 11 25.63 -39.43 8.43
N GLU A 12 25.61 -38.39 7.59
CA GLU A 12 26.86 -37.73 7.20
C GLU A 12 27.34 -36.93 8.40
N LYS A 13 28.50 -37.31 8.93
CA LYS A 13 29.05 -36.82 10.20
C LYS A 13 29.24 -35.31 10.09
N VAL A 14 28.25 -34.52 10.49
CA VAL A 14 28.46 -33.11 10.81
C VAL A 14 29.50 -33.13 11.92
N SER A 15 30.70 -32.65 11.60
CA SER A 15 31.81 -32.63 12.54
C SER A 15 31.33 -31.98 13.82
N LYS A 16 31.44 -32.66 14.96
CA LYS A 16 31.04 -32.08 16.26
C LYS A 16 31.72 -30.72 16.48
N ALA A 17 32.93 -30.56 15.94
CA ALA A 17 33.64 -29.29 15.88
C ALA A 17 32.95 -28.20 15.06
N THR A 18 32.39 -28.49 13.88
CA THR A 18 31.69 -27.47 13.06
C THR A 18 30.32 -27.13 13.64
N SER A 19 29.64 -28.09 14.26
CA SER A 19 28.42 -27.83 15.04
C SER A 19 28.71 -26.94 16.25
N GLN A 20 29.79 -27.23 16.98
CA GLN A 20 30.21 -26.44 18.14
C GLN A 20 30.73 -25.05 17.76
N GLN A 21 31.40 -24.91 16.62
CA GLN A 21 31.82 -23.60 16.08
C GLN A 21 30.60 -22.74 15.75
N PHE A 22 29.58 -23.31 15.08
CA PHE A 22 28.34 -22.59 14.79
C PHE A 22 27.58 -22.22 16.07
N GLU A 23 27.53 -23.12 17.06
CA GLU A 23 26.92 -22.83 18.37
C GLU A 23 27.69 -21.75 19.15
N ALA A 24 29.02 -21.73 19.07
CA ALA A 24 29.86 -20.74 19.72
C ALA A 24 29.79 -19.36 19.05
N GLU A 25 29.81 -19.30 17.71
CA GLU A 25 29.61 -18.05 16.95
C GLU A 25 28.22 -17.47 17.19
N ALA A 26 27.18 -18.31 17.29
CA ALA A 26 25.81 -17.86 17.61
C ALA A 26 25.62 -17.44 19.08
N ALA A 27 26.48 -17.90 19.99
CA ALA A 27 26.46 -17.49 21.39
C ALA A 27 27.14 -16.11 21.59
N ASP A 28 28.17 -15.80 20.81
CA ASP A 28 28.90 -14.53 20.88
C ASP A 28 28.06 -13.33 20.36
N GLU A 29 27.11 -13.57 19.45
CA GLU A 29 26.14 -12.55 19.02
C GLU A 29 25.03 -12.26 20.06
N LYS A 30 24.90 -13.10 21.09
CA LYS A 30 23.73 -13.07 22.00
C LYS A 30 23.87 -12.09 23.16
N ASP A 31 25.08 -11.65 23.48
CA ASP A 31 25.34 -10.70 24.59
C ASP A 31 25.21 -9.22 24.18
N ALA A 32 24.93 -8.91 22.91
CA ALA A 32 24.70 -7.54 22.44
C ALA A 32 23.22 -7.21 22.12
N ALA A 33 22.32 -8.19 22.21
CA ALA A 33 21.00 -8.09 21.59
C ALA A 33 19.82 -7.73 22.52
N GLU A 34 20.03 -7.50 23.83
CA GLU A 34 18.88 -7.26 24.73
C GLU A 34 18.27 -5.84 24.72
N ASN A 35 18.72 -4.94 23.84
CA ASN A 35 18.14 -3.58 23.74
C ASN A 35 17.63 -3.15 22.35
N GLU A 36 17.70 -3.99 21.31
CA GLU A 36 17.33 -3.62 19.93
C GLU A 36 16.05 -4.29 19.38
N ASP A 37 15.40 -5.18 20.13
CA ASP A 37 14.19 -5.89 19.68
C ASP A 37 12.95 -4.97 19.52
N GLY A 38 12.91 -3.83 20.20
CA GLY A 38 11.84 -2.84 20.07
C GLY A 38 11.95 -1.92 18.85
N ASN A 39 13.14 -1.84 18.24
CA ASN A 39 13.44 -0.86 17.19
C ASN A 39 12.93 -1.30 15.81
N TRP A 40 12.92 -2.61 15.52
CA TRP A 40 12.47 -3.14 14.22
C TRP A 40 10.96 -3.03 14.00
N LEU A 41 10.15 -3.22 15.05
CA LEU A 41 8.71 -3.00 15.01
C LEU A 41 8.38 -1.51 14.80
N GLN A 42 9.13 -0.61 15.45
CA GLN A 42 8.97 0.82 15.20
C GLN A 42 9.47 1.24 13.82
N ALA A 43 10.59 0.72 13.33
CA ALA A 43 11.11 1.03 12.00
C ALA A 43 10.18 0.53 10.88
N SER A 44 9.61 -0.68 11.03
CA SER A 44 8.60 -1.19 10.11
C SER A 44 7.28 -0.42 10.18
N LYS A 45 6.84 -0.03 11.39
CA LYS A 45 5.67 0.83 11.59
C LYS A 45 5.86 2.22 10.96
N ARG A 46 7.01 2.87 11.19
CA ARG A 46 7.37 4.16 10.57
C ARG A 46 7.43 4.05 9.05
N ARG A 47 7.98 2.96 8.50
CA ARG A 47 7.96 2.71 7.04
C ARG A 47 6.54 2.56 6.50
N LYS A 48 5.65 1.89 7.23
CA LYS A 48 4.25 1.76 6.84
C LYS A 48 3.53 3.11 6.93
N GLU A 49 3.79 3.89 7.97
CA GLU A 49 3.25 5.23 8.16
C GLU A 49 3.70 6.18 7.06
N THR A 50 4.98 6.21 6.70
CA THR A 50 5.49 7.08 5.62
C THR A 50 4.91 6.72 4.25
N LEU A 51 4.74 5.43 3.96
CA LEU A 51 4.05 4.97 2.75
C LEU A 51 2.57 5.40 2.75
N GLN A 52 1.91 5.30 3.90
CA GLN A 52 0.52 5.72 4.06
C GLN A 52 0.36 7.25 3.95
N GLU A 53 1.33 8.02 4.45
CA GLU A 53 1.42 9.47 4.30
C GLU A 53 1.50 9.86 2.81
N GLY A 54 2.34 9.17 2.03
CA GLY A 54 2.48 9.41 0.60
C GLY A 54 1.21 9.10 -0.19
N CYS A 55 0.51 8.00 0.13
CA CYS A 55 -0.78 7.68 -0.48
C CYS A 55 -1.85 8.75 -0.19
N LYS A 56 -1.90 9.26 1.05
CA LYS A 56 -2.82 10.34 1.43
C LYS A 56 -2.51 11.65 0.70
N GLN A 57 -1.23 12.05 0.65
CA GLN A 57 -0.81 13.27 -0.05
C GLN A 57 -1.10 13.19 -1.55
N ARG A 58 -0.81 12.05 -2.18
CA ARG A 58 -1.11 11.83 -3.60
C ARG A 58 -2.60 11.81 -3.88
N SER A 59 -3.40 11.18 -3.02
CA SER A 59 -4.85 11.22 -3.13
C SER A 59 -5.40 12.65 -3.03
N GLN A 60 -4.88 13.44 -2.09
CA GLN A 60 -5.25 14.84 -1.93
C GLN A 60 -4.91 15.68 -3.18
N GLN A 61 -3.73 15.47 -3.78
CA GLN A 61 -3.37 16.14 -5.03
C GLN A 61 -4.34 15.79 -6.18
N LEU A 62 -4.66 14.50 -6.35
CA LEU A 62 -5.61 14.05 -7.37
C LEU A 62 -7.02 14.61 -7.13
N LYS A 63 -7.43 14.74 -5.86
CA LYS A 63 -8.69 15.39 -5.48
C LYS A 63 -8.73 16.83 -5.93
N ASP A 64 -7.68 17.60 -5.65
CA ASP A 64 -7.58 19.02 -5.99
C ASP A 64 -7.49 19.22 -7.52
N GLU A 65 -6.73 18.37 -8.23
CA GLU A 65 -6.71 18.35 -9.70
C GLU A 65 -8.09 18.07 -10.29
N GLY A 66 -8.81 17.08 -9.75
CA GLY A 66 -10.17 16.78 -10.18
C GLY A 66 -11.14 17.94 -9.92
N ALA A 67 -10.98 18.66 -8.80
CA ALA A 67 -11.75 19.87 -8.50
C ALA A 67 -11.53 20.96 -9.57
N GLN A 68 -10.28 21.25 -9.91
CA GLN A 68 -9.93 22.21 -10.94
C GLN A 68 -10.48 21.80 -12.32
N LEU A 69 -10.46 20.50 -12.65
CA LEU A 69 -11.06 20.00 -13.90
C LEU A 69 -12.58 20.16 -13.92
N ALA A 70 -13.25 19.95 -12.78
CA ALA A 70 -14.69 20.15 -12.65
C ALA A 70 -15.09 21.63 -12.80
N GLU A 71 -14.32 22.55 -12.21
CA GLU A 71 -14.49 24.00 -12.39
C GLU A 71 -14.34 24.40 -13.87
N ASN A 72 -13.41 23.77 -14.58
CA ASN A 72 -13.22 23.95 -16.03
C ASN A 72 -14.29 23.24 -16.89
N LYS A 73 -15.38 22.74 -16.30
CA LYS A 73 -16.46 21.96 -16.96
C LYS A 73 -16.00 20.67 -17.63
N ARG A 74 -14.78 20.20 -17.35
CA ARG A 74 -14.23 18.92 -17.84
C ARG A 74 -14.64 17.79 -16.89
N TYR A 75 -15.94 17.62 -16.73
CA TYR A 75 -16.53 16.74 -15.72
C TYR A 75 -16.10 15.27 -15.85
N LYS A 76 -15.95 14.75 -17.07
CA LYS A 76 -15.52 13.35 -17.30
C LYS A 76 -14.10 13.09 -16.79
N GLU A 77 -13.19 14.04 -17.00
CA GLU A 77 -11.79 13.91 -16.57
C GLU A 77 -11.66 14.14 -15.05
N ALA A 78 -12.46 15.05 -14.49
CA ALA A 78 -12.55 15.23 -13.05
C ALA A 78 -12.94 13.93 -12.34
N ILE A 79 -13.95 13.23 -12.87
CA ILE A 79 -14.39 11.93 -12.34
C ILE A 79 -13.26 10.89 -12.40
N GLN A 80 -12.49 10.83 -13.51
CA GLN A 80 -11.36 9.91 -13.62
C GLN A 80 -10.30 10.18 -12.56
N LYS A 81 -9.94 11.44 -12.32
CA LYS A 81 -8.97 11.82 -11.28
C LYS A 81 -9.46 11.48 -9.88
N TRP A 82 -10.74 11.67 -9.59
CA TRP A 82 -11.33 11.27 -8.31
C TRP A 82 -11.40 9.75 -8.14
N ASP A 83 -11.60 8.99 -9.22
CA ASP A 83 -11.54 7.52 -9.16
C ASP A 83 -10.12 7.02 -8.86
N GLU A 84 -9.08 7.65 -9.42
CA GLU A 84 -7.69 7.38 -9.05
C GLU A 84 -7.41 7.72 -7.58
N ALA A 85 -7.94 8.84 -7.08
CA ALA A 85 -7.82 9.22 -5.68
C ALA A 85 -8.51 8.21 -4.75
N LEU A 86 -9.70 7.72 -5.12
CA LEU A 86 -10.44 6.69 -4.37
C LEU A 86 -9.70 5.34 -4.33
N GLN A 87 -8.92 4.99 -5.35
CA GLN A 87 -8.07 3.78 -5.30
C GLN A 87 -6.98 3.89 -4.22
N LEU A 88 -6.48 5.10 -3.97
CA LEU A 88 -5.47 5.36 -2.93
C LEU A 88 -6.10 5.49 -1.54
N THR A 89 -7.27 6.14 -1.45
CA THR A 89 -8.01 6.36 -0.21
C THR A 89 -9.49 6.03 -0.38
N PRO A 90 -9.88 4.75 -0.28
CA PRO A 90 -11.27 4.31 -0.49
C PRO A 90 -12.24 4.80 0.59
N GLY A 91 -11.73 5.33 1.71
CA GLY A 91 -12.54 5.84 2.83
C GLY A 91 -12.79 7.35 2.81
N ASP A 92 -12.39 8.07 1.76
CA ASP A 92 -12.61 9.52 1.69
C ASP A 92 -14.03 9.84 1.18
N ALA A 93 -14.91 10.22 2.11
CA ALA A 93 -16.29 10.60 1.82
C ALA A 93 -16.38 11.83 0.90
N THR A 94 -15.41 12.75 0.97
CA THR A 94 -15.46 14.00 0.21
C THR A 94 -15.35 13.77 -1.29
N LEU A 95 -14.58 12.76 -1.72
CA LEU A 95 -14.47 12.38 -3.13
C LEU A 95 -15.80 11.87 -3.69
N TYR A 96 -16.56 11.09 -2.90
CA TYR A 96 -17.88 10.61 -3.30
C TYR A 96 -18.89 11.75 -3.41
N GLU A 97 -18.86 12.71 -2.48
CA GLU A 97 -19.71 13.90 -2.52
C GLU A 97 -19.42 14.73 -3.78
N MET A 98 -18.15 15.07 -4.03
CA MET A 98 -17.75 15.85 -5.22
C MET A 98 -18.15 15.15 -6.52
N LYS A 99 -17.92 13.83 -6.61
CA LYS A 99 -18.33 13.02 -7.75
C LYS A 99 -19.85 13.03 -7.94
N SER A 100 -20.61 12.91 -6.85
CA SER A 100 -22.08 12.94 -6.91
C SER A 100 -22.61 14.28 -7.42
N GLN A 101 -22.06 15.40 -6.96
CA GLN A 101 -22.46 16.74 -7.39
C GLN A 101 -22.23 16.93 -8.89
N VAL A 102 -21.06 16.53 -9.39
CA VAL A 102 -20.74 16.62 -10.82
C VAL A 102 -21.64 15.72 -11.66
N LEU A 103 -21.95 14.51 -11.20
CA LEU A 103 -22.86 13.61 -11.91
C LEU A 103 -24.28 14.17 -11.99
N LEU A 104 -24.76 14.83 -10.93
CA LEU A 104 -26.05 15.53 -10.96
C LEU A 104 -26.02 16.68 -11.97
N SER A 105 -24.98 17.52 -11.95
CA SER A 105 -24.83 18.62 -12.92
C SER A 105 -24.75 18.13 -14.37
N LEU A 106 -24.12 16.98 -14.62
CA LEU A 106 -24.13 16.35 -15.94
C LEU A 106 -25.55 15.93 -16.34
N HIS A 107 -26.28 15.25 -15.45
CA HIS A 107 -27.63 14.78 -15.74
C HIS A 107 -28.63 15.92 -15.96
N GLU A 108 -28.48 17.05 -15.25
CA GLU A 108 -29.25 18.28 -15.47
C GLU A 108 -28.88 19.03 -16.75
N MET A 109 -27.69 18.81 -17.32
CA MET A 109 -27.29 19.38 -18.61
C MET A 109 -27.85 18.59 -19.81
N PHE A 110 -28.08 17.29 -19.65
CA PHE A 110 -28.61 16.40 -20.70
C PHE A 110 -30.15 16.19 -20.82
N PRO A 111 -31.09 16.88 -20.13
CA PRO A 111 -32.52 16.71 -20.38
C PRO A 111 -32.93 17.15 -21.79
N ALA A 112 -32.23 18.13 -22.36
CA ALA A 112 -32.57 18.73 -23.66
C ALA A 112 -32.28 17.81 -24.85
N VAL A 113 -31.40 16.81 -24.72
CA VAL A 113 -30.98 15.94 -25.83
C VAL A 113 -31.86 14.70 -25.97
N HIS A 114 -32.67 14.37 -24.96
CA HIS A 114 -33.59 13.22 -25.01
C HIS A 114 -35.04 13.60 -25.32
N ALA A 115 -35.35 14.89 -25.42
CA ALA A 115 -36.69 15.41 -25.69
C ALA A 115 -36.93 15.82 -27.16
N ALA A 116 -36.07 15.39 -28.09
CA ALA A 116 -36.15 15.70 -29.52
C ALA A 116 -36.49 14.45 -30.36
#